data_AF-A0A1H7NUM1-F1
#
_entry.id   AF-A0A1H7NUM1-F1
#
_cell.length_a   1.000
_cell.length_b   1.000
_cell.length_c   1.000
_cell.angle_alpha   90.00
_cell.angle_beta   90.00
_cell.angle_gamma   90.00
#
_symmetry.space_group_name_H-M   'P 1'
#
loop_
_entity.id
_entity.type
_entity.pdbx_description
1 polymer ?
#
loop_
_entity_poly.entity_id
_entity_poly.type
_entity_poly.pdbx_seq_one_letter_code
_entity_poly.pdbx_strand_id
1 'polypeptide(L)'
;MSTSSEHLLAGPWGLPGELDSELARALEQQSYGTALALLRDALPDNPPPRLLVLLAFVRFQDALEVMVSELMPAAQEALALLERATEAGLPLEAVAPLREEVEHTLAEETARELAAERMTPERAAQAPLEEVLEAASALRASQPARAAELFLVAAERGEPVRAPLHRAEAGLALYQAGRVEEARPLLEATLAADWRPPELWRDRLQVDWAATLLLERAHRAQDTAAFEALWTQAQALGRQYQRPFPFSWLTQERLLTLLLERQDGPRAAQVALRLESSREYLPRALAAKVAEARTLARRQSVPPS
;
A
#
# COMPACT_ATOMS: atom_id res chain seq x y z
N MET A 1 13.77 14.31 27.82
CA MET A 1 13.22 15.68 27.75
C MET A 1 12.19 15.71 26.61
N SER A 2 11.05 15.03 26.76
CA SER A 2 10.12 14.75 25.63
C SER A 2 8.86 15.65 25.57
N THR A 3 8.83 16.76 26.31
CA THR A 3 7.57 17.48 26.57
C THR A 3 7.19 18.55 25.54
N SER A 4 8.05 18.89 24.56
CA SER A 4 7.79 20.02 23.65
C SER A 4 6.82 19.68 22.52
N SER A 5 6.76 18.45 22.00
CA SER A 5 5.87 18.13 20.87
C SER A 5 4.49 17.61 21.30
N GLU A 6 4.38 17.01 22.48
CA GLU A 6 3.14 16.37 22.97
C GLU A 6 1.96 17.33 23.02
N HIS A 7 2.19 18.60 23.35
CA HIS A 7 1.13 19.60 23.39
C HIS A 7 0.58 19.94 21.99
N LEU A 8 1.40 19.85 20.94
CA LEU A 8 0.95 20.08 19.56
C LEU A 8 0.07 18.93 19.07
N LEU A 9 0.32 17.72 19.57
CA LEU A 9 -0.41 16.51 19.23
C LEU A 9 -1.67 16.29 20.07
N ALA A 10 -1.90 17.05 21.14
CA ALA A 10 -3.11 16.93 21.97
C ALA A 10 -4.34 17.61 21.33
N GLY A 11 -5.56 17.08 21.52
CA GLY A 11 -6.79 17.75 21.08
C GLY A 11 -7.19 18.94 21.96
N PRO A 12 -8.23 19.71 21.57
CA PRO A 12 -8.93 19.67 20.28
C PRO A 12 -8.13 20.34 19.15
N TRP A 13 -8.38 19.96 17.90
CA TRP A 13 -7.71 20.50 16.72
C TRP A 13 -8.59 21.38 15.85
N GLY A 14 -9.88 21.49 16.18
CA GLY A 14 -10.83 22.36 15.49
C GLY A 14 -11.40 21.72 14.22
N LEU A 15 -11.43 20.38 14.15
CA LEU A 15 -12.05 19.66 13.04
C LEU A 15 -13.59 19.69 13.15
N PRO A 16 -14.32 19.66 12.02
CA PRO A 16 -15.77 19.81 12.03
C PRO A 16 -16.48 18.55 12.57
N GLY A 17 -17.60 18.76 13.26
CA GLY A 17 -18.48 17.67 13.73
C GLY A 17 -17.82 16.79 14.79
N GLU A 18 -17.93 15.47 14.62
CA GLU A 18 -17.37 14.46 15.54
C GLU A 18 -15.90 14.11 15.23
N LEU A 19 -15.31 14.71 14.19
CA LEU A 19 -13.97 14.34 13.70
C LEU A 19 -12.86 14.59 14.72
N ASP A 20 -12.96 15.61 15.57
CA ASP A 20 -11.99 15.81 16.66
C ASP A 20 -12.02 14.62 17.64
N SER A 21 -13.21 14.12 18.00
CA SER A 21 -13.31 12.95 18.90
C SER A 21 -12.89 11.64 18.22
N GLU A 22 -13.22 11.46 16.94
CA GLU A 22 -12.78 10.30 16.17
C GLU A 22 -11.27 10.27 15.98
N LEU A 23 -10.65 11.42 15.69
CA LEU A 23 -9.21 11.55 15.55
C LEU A 23 -8.51 11.29 16.88
N ALA A 24 -9.01 11.83 18.00
CA ALA A 24 -8.47 11.55 19.33
C ALA A 24 -8.49 10.06 19.64
N ARG A 25 -9.63 9.40 19.39
CA ARG A 25 -9.76 7.95 19.56
C ARG A 25 -8.80 7.16 18.68
N ALA A 26 -8.62 7.56 17.41
CA ALA A 26 -7.68 6.91 16.50
C ALA A 26 -6.23 7.05 16.98
N LEU A 27 -5.83 8.23 17.47
CA LEU A 27 -4.49 8.48 18.02
C LEU A 27 -4.24 7.71 19.32
N GLU A 28 -5.22 7.68 20.23
CA GLU A 28 -5.15 6.88 21.47
C GLU A 28 -4.99 5.39 21.20
N GLN A 29 -5.63 4.89 20.13
CA GLN A 29 -5.53 3.50 19.68
C GLN A 29 -4.30 3.24 18.79
N GLN A 30 -3.46 4.26 18.53
CA GLN A 30 -2.33 4.20 17.60
C GLN A 30 -2.75 3.73 16.19
N SER A 31 -4.00 4.02 15.80
CA SER A 31 -4.52 3.74 14.47
C SER A 31 -4.12 4.87 13.51
N TYR A 32 -2.82 4.99 13.21
CA TYR A 32 -2.28 6.12 12.44
C TYR A 32 -2.83 6.20 11.01
N GLY A 33 -3.07 5.07 10.34
CA GLY A 33 -3.72 5.06 9.03
C GLY A 33 -5.15 5.62 9.05
N THR A 34 -5.91 5.36 10.12
CA THR A 34 -7.24 5.95 10.33
C THR A 34 -7.13 7.44 10.62
N ALA A 35 -6.22 7.83 11.51
CA ALA A 35 -5.97 9.23 11.84
C ALA A 35 -5.55 10.05 10.60
N LEU A 36 -4.67 9.50 9.75
CA LEU A 36 -4.23 10.09 8.49
C LEU A 36 -5.39 10.27 7.51
N ALA A 37 -6.27 9.27 7.39
CA ALA A 37 -7.45 9.35 6.53
C ALA A 37 -8.44 10.43 7.01
N LEU A 38 -8.74 10.45 8.31
CA LEU A 38 -9.60 11.47 8.92
C LEU A 38 -9.06 12.88 8.69
N LEU A 39 -7.75 13.08 8.92
CA LEU A 39 -7.11 14.37 8.69
C LEU A 39 -7.17 14.78 7.22
N ARG A 40 -6.83 13.90 6.28
CA ARG A 40 -6.89 14.21 4.84
C ARG A 40 -8.28 14.60 4.36
N ASP A 41 -9.34 14.01 4.91
CA ASP A 41 -10.72 14.35 4.56
C ASP A 41 -11.24 15.65 5.19
N ALA A 42 -10.57 16.12 6.24
CA ALA A 42 -10.99 17.25 7.07
C ALA A 42 -10.08 18.48 6.95
N LEU A 43 -8.91 18.35 6.31
CA LEU A 43 -7.96 19.43 6.14
C LEU A 43 -8.59 20.59 5.34
N PRO A 44 -8.59 21.81 5.88
CA PRO A 44 -9.00 22.98 5.10
C PRO A 44 -7.90 23.34 4.08
N ASP A 45 -8.26 24.13 3.06
CA ASP A 45 -7.32 24.55 2.01
C ASP A 45 -6.05 25.23 2.57
N ASN A 46 -6.21 25.97 3.66
CA ASN A 46 -5.12 26.59 4.43
C ASN A 46 -5.11 26.03 5.85
N PRO A 47 -4.44 24.88 6.09
CA PRO A 47 -4.42 24.24 7.39
C PRO A 47 -3.62 25.07 8.42
N PRO A 48 -4.14 25.23 9.65
CA PRO A 48 -3.38 25.76 10.77
C PRO A 48 -2.04 25.03 10.95
N PRO A 49 -0.96 25.71 11.39
CA PRO A 49 0.37 25.11 11.56
C PRO A 49 0.35 23.82 12.41
N ARG A 50 -0.49 23.80 13.45
CA ARG A 50 -0.64 22.64 14.33
C ARG A 50 -1.21 21.41 13.61
N LEU A 51 -2.13 21.60 12.67
CA LEU A 51 -2.69 20.51 11.86
C LEU A 51 -1.67 19.99 10.84
N LEU A 52 -0.77 20.86 10.33
CA LEU A 52 0.36 20.42 9.50
C LEU A 52 1.33 19.53 10.29
N VAL A 53 1.66 19.90 11.52
CA VAL A 53 2.52 19.07 12.41
C VAL A 53 1.85 17.73 12.72
N LEU A 54 0.55 17.74 13.06
CA LEU A 54 -0.17 16.50 13.32
C LEU A 54 -0.24 15.60 12.08
N LEU A 55 -0.47 16.18 10.90
CA LEU A 55 -0.44 15.43 9.63
C LEU A 55 0.94 14.82 9.37
N ALA A 56 2.02 15.58 9.59
CA ALA A 56 3.39 15.09 9.47
C ALA A 56 3.65 13.90 10.40
N PHE A 57 3.24 14.04 11.66
CA PHE A 57 3.36 12.99 12.68
C PHE A 57 2.64 11.72 12.26
N VAL A 58 1.33 11.78 11.96
CA VAL A 58 0.56 10.57 11.62
C VAL A 58 1.05 9.94 10.31
N ARG A 59 1.47 10.75 9.33
CA ARG A 59 1.99 10.25 8.05
C ARG A 59 3.29 9.47 8.24
N PHE A 60 4.17 9.98 9.09
CA PHE A 60 5.44 9.35 9.41
C PHE A 60 5.25 8.07 10.25
N GLN A 61 4.43 8.14 11.31
CA GLN A 61 4.16 6.99 12.18
C GLN A 61 3.43 5.85 11.45
N ASP A 62 2.46 6.17 10.59
CA ASP A 62 1.80 5.17 9.74
C ASP A 62 2.82 4.43 8.84
N ALA A 63 3.77 5.17 8.24
CA ALA A 63 4.80 4.54 7.42
C ALA A 63 5.77 3.67 8.22
N LEU A 64 6.17 4.12 9.42
CA LEU A 64 7.05 3.36 10.32
C LEU A 64 6.43 2.02 10.74
N GLU A 65 5.12 2.00 11.03
CA GLU A 65 4.46 0.81 11.58
C GLU A 65 4.03 -0.21 10.52
N VAL A 66 3.52 0.26 9.37
CA VAL A 66 2.80 -0.61 8.45
C VAL A 66 3.27 -0.54 6.99
N MET A 67 4.12 0.43 6.62
CA MET A 67 4.51 0.64 5.22
C MET A 67 5.98 1.05 5.06
N VAL A 68 6.93 0.16 5.40
CA VAL A 68 8.38 0.43 5.29
C VAL A 68 8.79 0.89 3.88
N SER A 69 8.16 0.36 2.82
CA SER A 69 8.42 0.81 1.44
C SER A 69 7.96 2.25 1.15
N GLU A 70 7.09 2.81 2.00
CA GLU A 70 6.61 4.20 1.94
C GLU A 70 7.33 5.11 2.94
N LEU A 71 8.27 4.60 3.73
CA LEU A 71 8.91 5.37 4.79
C LEU A 71 9.73 6.55 4.25
N MET A 72 10.49 6.33 3.18
CA MET A 72 11.22 7.39 2.48
C MET A 72 10.31 8.54 2.00
N PRO A 73 9.26 8.29 1.17
CA PRO A 73 8.37 9.37 0.76
C PRO A 73 7.56 9.96 1.93
N ALA A 74 7.24 9.16 2.96
CA ALA A 74 6.57 9.67 4.16
C ALA A 74 7.43 10.66 4.94
N ALA A 75 8.71 10.34 5.13
CA ALA A 75 9.65 11.20 5.81
C ALA A 75 9.86 12.52 5.05
N GLN A 76 10.00 12.44 3.71
CA GLN A 76 10.07 13.64 2.86
C GLN A 76 8.81 14.51 2.95
N GLU A 77 7.62 13.89 2.88
CA GLU A 77 6.33 14.58 3.05
C GLU A 77 6.22 15.22 4.44
N ALA A 78 6.60 14.49 5.49
CA ALA A 78 6.60 14.99 6.86
C ALA A 78 7.52 16.19 7.04
N LEU A 79 8.75 16.17 6.51
CA LEU A 79 9.66 17.32 6.58
C LEU A 79 9.09 18.55 5.86
N ALA A 80 8.51 18.37 4.68
CA ALA A 80 7.87 19.46 3.94
C ALA A 80 6.67 20.05 4.71
N LEU A 81 5.90 19.22 5.41
CA LEU A 81 4.79 19.67 6.26
C LEU A 81 5.29 20.44 7.49
N LEU A 82 6.37 19.99 8.12
CA LEU A 82 6.97 20.68 9.27
C LEU A 82 7.57 22.03 8.86
N GLU A 83 8.24 22.10 7.70
CA GLU A 83 8.74 23.36 7.14
C GLU A 83 7.61 24.36 6.90
N ARG A 84 6.52 23.93 6.25
CA ARG A 84 5.32 24.76 6.07
C ARG A 84 4.70 25.22 7.39
N ALA A 85 4.73 24.39 8.43
CA ALA A 85 4.23 24.79 9.75
C ALA A 85 5.10 25.91 10.36
N THR A 86 6.42 25.83 10.21
CA THR A 86 7.35 26.88 10.65
C THR A 86 7.18 28.17 9.84
N GLU A 87 7.05 28.07 8.51
CA GLU A 87 6.75 29.23 7.64
C GLU A 87 5.43 29.92 8.01
N ALA A 88 4.45 29.13 8.45
CA ALA A 88 3.15 29.63 8.92
C ALA A 88 3.18 30.14 10.38
N GLY A 89 4.36 30.27 10.99
CA GLY A 89 4.57 30.97 12.26
C GLY A 89 4.75 30.09 13.49
N LEU A 90 4.86 28.77 13.34
CA LEU A 90 5.14 27.88 14.47
C LEU A 90 6.65 27.94 14.82
N PRO A 91 7.04 28.08 16.11
CA PRO A 91 8.45 28.12 16.49
C PRO A 91 9.20 26.85 16.09
N LEU A 92 10.44 27.00 15.63
CA LEU A 92 11.27 25.86 15.23
C LEU A 92 11.49 24.90 16.40
N GLU A 93 11.65 25.43 17.61
CA GLU A 93 11.85 24.65 18.84
C GLU A 93 10.64 23.77 19.20
N ALA A 94 9.45 24.13 18.71
CA ALA A 94 8.23 23.36 18.92
C ALA A 94 8.15 22.15 17.98
N VAL A 95 8.74 22.24 16.78
CA VAL A 95 8.77 21.14 15.79
C VAL A 95 10.05 20.33 15.80
N ALA A 96 11.13 20.88 16.39
CA ALA A 96 12.48 20.29 16.37
C ALA A 96 12.52 18.80 16.75
N PRO A 97 11.84 18.33 17.83
CA PRO A 97 11.97 16.92 18.21
C PRO A 97 11.44 15.95 17.14
N LEU A 98 10.29 16.26 16.53
CA LEU A 98 9.73 15.43 15.45
C LEU A 98 10.56 15.58 14.18
N ARG A 99 11.06 16.78 13.88
CA ARG A 99 11.93 17.03 12.73
C ARG A 99 13.21 16.20 12.82
N GLU A 100 13.90 16.22 13.96
CA GLU A 100 15.14 15.48 14.20
C GLU A 100 14.93 13.97 14.04
N GLU A 101 13.82 13.44 14.54
CA GLU A 101 13.44 12.03 14.38
C GLU A 101 13.26 11.67 12.89
N VAL A 102 12.48 12.48 12.16
CA VAL A 102 12.23 12.26 10.73
C VAL A 102 13.52 12.39 9.90
N GLU A 103 14.37 13.38 10.18
CA GLU A 103 15.65 13.57 9.50
C GLU A 103 16.61 12.39 9.75
N HIS A 104 16.65 11.88 10.97
CA HIS A 104 17.46 10.72 11.32
C HIS A 104 17.01 9.48 10.55
N THR A 105 15.71 9.16 10.57
CA THR A 105 15.15 8.04 9.81
C THR A 105 15.38 8.20 8.31
N LEU A 106 15.19 9.40 7.76
CA LEU A 106 15.43 9.68 6.35
C LEU A 106 16.90 9.41 5.96
N ALA A 107 17.84 9.82 6.82
CA ALA A 107 19.26 9.55 6.58
C ALA A 107 19.59 8.06 6.60
N GLU A 108 18.99 7.28 7.50
CA GLU A 108 19.15 5.82 7.54
C GLU A 108 18.57 5.15 6.30
N GLU A 109 17.35 5.49 5.90
CA GLU A 109 16.73 4.93 4.69
C GLU A 109 17.54 5.31 3.43
N THR A 110 18.07 6.53 3.38
CA THR A 110 18.93 6.98 2.26
C THR A 110 20.21 6.15 2.21
N ALA A 111 20.83 5.90 3.37
CA ALA A 111 22.02 5.06 3.44
C ALA A 111 21.73 3.61 3.01
N ARG A 112 20.57 3.05 3.41
CA ARG A 112 20.12 1.71 2.99
C ARG A 112 19.89 1.64 1.49
N GLU A 113 19.21 2.62 0.90
CA GLU A 113 18.98 2.68 -0.55
C GLU A 113 20.32 2.78 -1.32
N LEU A 114 21.23 3.67 -0.92
CA LEU A 114 22.55 3.78 -1.54
C LEU A 114 23.40 2.51 -1.40
N ALA A 115 23.25 1.77 -0.31
CA ALA A 115 23.89 0.46 -0.15
C ALA A 115 23.26 -0.57 -1.10
N ALA A 116 21.94 -0.58 -1.22
CA ALA A 116 21.20 -1.44 -2.13
C ALA A 116 21.56 -1.16 -3.60
N GLU A 117 21.75 0.10 -3.98
CA GLU A 117 22.18 0.49 -5.33
C GLU A 117 23.53 -0.08 -5.73
N ARG A 118 24.39 -0.43 -4.77
CA ARG A 118 25.69 -1.08 -5.02
C ARG A 118 25.56 -2.59 -5.21
N MET A 119 24.39 -3.16 -4.94
CA MET A 119 24.11 -4.58 -5.14
C MET A 119 23.82 -4.84 -6.63
N THR A 120 24.82 -5.31 -7.37
CA THR A 120 24.64 -5.81 -8.75
C THR A 120 24.22 -7.29 -8.73
N PRO A 121 23.63 -7.83 -9.81
CA PRO A 121 23.30 -9.25 -9.90
C PRO A 121 24.51 -10.18 -9.64
N GLU A 122 25.69 -9.80 -10.11
CA GLU A 122 26.93 -10.58 -9.90
C GLU A 122 27.36 -10.58 -8.43
N ARG A 123 27.24 -9.43 -7.76
CA ARG A 123 27.49 -9.34 -6.31
C ARG A 123 26.44 -10.11 -5.53
N ALA A 124 25.18 -9.98 -5.93
CA ALA A 124 24.06 -10.70 -5.36
C ALA A 124 24.19 -12.22 -5.53
N ALA A 125 24.93 -12.71 -6.54
CA ALA A 125 25.19 -14.14 -6.70
C ALA A 125 26.11 -14.72 -5.60
N GLN A 126 26.86 -13.86 -4.90
CA GLN A 126 27.86 -14.26 -3.91
C GLN A 126 27.55 -13.74 -2.49
N ALA A 127 26.77 -12.68 -2.37
CA ALA A 127 26.38 -12.09 -1.09
C ALA A 127 25.46 -13.01 -0.27
N PRO A 128 25.38 -12.82 1.06
CA PRO A 128 24.37 -13.45 1.90
C PRO A 128 22.95 -13.19 1.36
N LEU A 129 22.07 -14.19 1.39
CA LEU A 129 20.73 -14.08 0.82
C LEU A 129 19.90 -12.97 1.49
N GLU A 130 20.07 -12.79 2.79
CA GLU A 130 19.42 -11.73 3.56
C GLU A 130 19.76 -10.33 3.02
N GLU A 131 21.04 -10.04 2.81
CA GLU A 131 21.48 -8.77 2.21
C GLU A 131 20.92 -8.55 0.80
N VAL A 132 20.77 -9.62 0.00
CA VAL A 132 20.16 -9.54 -1.34
C VAL A 132 18.68 -9.19 -1.24
N LEU A 133 17.96 -9.80 -0.30
CA LEU A 133 16.54 -9.55 -0.09
C LEU A 133 16.28 -8.15 0.47
N GLU A 134 17.12 -7.69 1.40
CA GLU A 134 17.07 -6.32 1.91
C GLU A 134 17.31 -5.31 0.79
N ALA A 135 18.36 -5.51 -0.03
CA ALA A 135 18.63 -4.65 -1.18
C ALA A 135 17.49 -4.65 -2.21
N ALA A 136 16.92 -5.82 -2.51
CA ALA A 136 15.78 -5.94 -3.42
C ALA A 136 14.54 -5.19 -2.89
N SER A 137 14.26 -5.32 -1.58
CA SER A 137 13.15 -4.61 -0.92
C SER A 137 13.34 -3.10 -0.96
N ALA A 138 14.54 -2.61 -0.62
CA ALA A 138 14.87 -1.19 -0.62
C ALA A 138 14.73 -0.55 -2.02
N LEU A 139 15.13 -1.26 -3.08
CA LEU A 139 15.04 -0.77 -4.47
C LEU A 139 13.64 -0.88 -5.07
N ARG A 140 12.68 -1.54 -4.41
CA ARG A 140 11.38 -1.87 -5.02
C ARG A 140 10.61 -0.61 -5.45
N ALA A 141 10.64 0.44 -4.64
CA ALA A 141 9.90 1.67 -4.91
C ALA A 141 10.60 2.55 -5.94
N SER A 142 11.92 2.72 -5.84
CA SER A 142 12.68 3.68 -6.65
C SER A 142 13.24 3.07 -7.95
N GLN A 143 13.66 1.80 -7.91
CA GLN A 143 14.31 1.08 -9.01
C GLN A 143 13.72 -0.33 -9.19
N PRO A 144 12.40 -0.44 -9.46
CA PRO A 144 11.68 -1.72 -9.48
C PRO A 144 12.26 -2.75 -10.47
N ALA A 145 12.82 -2.32 -11.60
CA ALA A 145 13.47 -3.23 -12.54
C ALA A 145 14.71 -3.92 -11.93
N ARG A 146 15.52 -3.19 -11.15
CA ARG A 146 16.71 -3.76 -10.48
C ARG A 146 16.31 -4.62 -9.30
N ALA A 147 15.28 -4.20 -8.54
CA ALA A 147 14.71 -5.03 -7.48
C ALA A 147 14.28 -6.41 -8.01
N ALA A 148 13.63 -6.44 -9.18
CA ALA A 148 13.24 -7.70 -9.82
C ALA A 148 14.43 -8.61 -10.14
N GLU A 149 15.54 -8.07 -10.65
CA GLU A 149 16.76 -8.85 -10.92
C GLU A 149 17.31 -9.48 -9.64
N LEU A 150 17.35 -8.72 -8.54
CA LEU A 150 17.81 -9.22 -7.24
C LEU A 150 16.87 -10.29 -6.67
N PHE A 151 15.56 -10.12 -6.80
CA PHE A 151 14.60 -11.16 -6.41
C PHE A 151 14.72 -12.43 -7.26
N LEU A 152 15.04 -12.33 -8.55
CA LEU A 152 15.29 -13.51 -9.39
C LEU A 152 16.57 -14.24 -8.96
N VAL A 153 17.65 -13.51 -8.64
CA VAL A 153 18.86 -14.09 -8.05
C VAL A 153 18.54 -14.81 -6.74
N ALA A 154 17.72 -14.20 -5.88
CA ALA A 154 17.26 -14.82 -4.64
C ALA A 154 16.42 -16.08 -4.89
N ALA A 155 15.57 -16.10 -5.92
CA ALA A 155 14.77 -17.27 -6.29
C ALA A 155 15.63 -18.44 -6.81
N GLU A 156 16.76 -18.16 -7.45
CA GLU A 156 17.68 -19.16 -7.98
C GLU A 156 18.59 -19.76 -6.90
N ARG A 157 19.03 -18.93 -5.95
CA ARG A 157 19.98 -19.32 -4.89
C ARG A 157 19.32 -19.79 -3.60
N GLY A 158 18.12 -19.31 -3.33
CA GLY A 158 17.41 -19.53 -2.09
C GLY A 158 16.90 -20.97 -1.95
N GLU A 159 16.22 -21.21 -0.83
CA GLU A 159 15.56 -22.50 -0.60
C GLU A 159 14.49 -22.74 -1.67
N PRO A 160 14.43 -23.94 -2.29
CA PRO A 160 13.44 -24.24 -3.33
C PRO A 160 11.99 -23.97 -2.91
N VAL A 161 11.67 -24.12 -1.62
CA VAL A 161 10.34 -23.84 -1.07
C VAL A 161 9.99 -22.34 -1.09
N ARG A 162 10.98 -21.44 -1.02
CA ARG A 162 10.79 -19.98 -1.05
C ARG A 162 10.95 -19.36 -2.44
N ALA A 163 11.49 -20.10 -3.41
CA ALA A 163 11.62 -19.62 -4.78
C ALA A 163 10.30 -19.05 -5.38
N PRO A 164 9.10 -19.62 -5.14
CA PRO A 164 7.84 -19.03 -5.60
C PRO A 164 7.59 -17.62 -5.06
N LEU A 165 7.92 -17.35 -3.79
CA LEU A 165 7.78 -16.03 -3.18
C LEU A 165 8.66 -15.00 -3.91
N HIS A 166 9.94 -15.31 -4.07
CA HIS A 166 10.86 -14.37 -4.71
C HIS A 166 10.53 -14.14 -6.20
N ARG A 167 10.05 -15.16 -6.91
CA ARG A 167 9.53 -14.98 -8.28
C ARG A 167 8.29 -14.12 -8.34
N ALA A 168 7.38 -14.27 -7.37
CA ALA A 168 6.21 -13.40 -7.28
C ALA A 168 6.64 -11.94 -7.09
N GLU A 169 7.53 -11.67 -6.14
CA GLU A 169 8.08 -10.33 -5.86
C GLU A 169 8.79 -9.72 -7.09
N ALA A 170 9.55 -10.52 -7.84
CA ALA A 170 10.12 -10.09 -9.10
C ALA A 170 9.04 -9.73 -10.14
N GLY A 171 7.98 -10.53 -10.26
CA GLY A 171 6.84 -10.24 -11.15
C GLY A 171 6.14 -8.94 -10.81
N LEU A 172 5.91 -8.69 -9.52
CA LEU A 172 5.35 -7.42 -9.03
C LEU A 172 6.24 -6.23 -9.37
N ALA A 173 7.55 -6.35 -9.09
CA ALA A 173 8.51 -5.30 -9.35
C ALA A 173 8.65 -5.02 -10.87
N LEU A 174 8.69 -6.04 -11.73
CA LEU A 174 8.67 -5.83 -13.20
C LEU A 174 7.40 -5.11 -13.66
N TYR A 175 6.25 -5.44 -13.10
CA TYR A 175 5.00 -4.75 -13.44
C TYR A 175 5.04 -3.27 -13.02
N GLN A 176 5.55 -2.98 -11.82
CA GLN A 176 5.78 -1.61 -11.34
C GLN A 176 6.75 -0.83 -12.24
N ALA A 177 7.76 -1.49 -12.79
CA ALA A 177 8.68 -0.92 -13.77
C ALA A 177 8.09 -0.74 -15.19
N GLY A 178 6.82 -1.09 -15.41
CA GLY A 178 6.18 -1.06 -16.73
C GLY A 178 6.60 -2.19 -17.68
N ARG A 179 7.41 -3.16 -17.21
CA ARG A 179 7.87 -4.33 -17.98
C ARG A 179 6.82 -5.45 -17.96
N VAL A 180 5.60 -5.12 -18.39
CA VAL A 180 4.41 -5.96 -18.22
C VAL A 180 4.54 -7.34 -18.87
N GLU A 181 5.15 -7.44 -20.05
CA GLU A 181 5.28 -8.71 -20.77
C GLU A 181 6.27 -9.67 -20.09
N GLU A 182 7.29 -9.14 -19.40
CA GLU A 182 8.24 -9.92 -18.60
C GLU A 182 7.66 -10.29 -17.23
N ALA A 183 6.85 -9.40 -16.64
CA ALA A 183 6.13 -9.67 -15.40
C ALA A 183 5.10 -10.80 -15.56
N ARG A 184 4.37 -10.83 -16.68
CA ARG A 184 3.25 -11.75 -16.91
C ARG A 184 3.55 -13.21 -16.56
N PRO A 185 4.58 -13.88 -17.12
CA PRO A 185 4.83 -15.29 -16.81
C PRO A 185 5.12 -15.54 -15.32
N LEU A 186 5.73 -14.59 -14.62
CA LEU A 186 5.98 -14.70 -13.18
C LEU A 186 4.70 -14.56 -12.36
N LEU A 187 3.82 -13.63 -12.75
CA LEU A 187 2.51 -13.44 -12.12
C LEU A 187 1.58 -14.64 -12.37
N GLU A 188 1.58 -15.20 -13.58
CA GLU A 188 0.82 -16.42 -13.90
C GLU A 188 1.35 -17.63 -13.11
N ALA A 189 2.68 -17.77 -13.01
CA ALA A 189 3.29 -18.80 -12.17
C ALA A 189 2.94 -18.64 -10.68
N THR A 190 2.78 -17.40 -10.21
CA THR A 190 2.32 -17.10 -8.84
C THR A 190 0.93 -17.68 -8.58
N LEU A 191 0.01 -17.56 -9.54
CA LEU A 191 -1.35 -18.13 -9.43
C LEU A 191 -1.38 -19.66 -9.56
N ALA A 192 -0.36 -20.27 -10.17
CA ALA A 192 -0.25 -21.72 -10.36
C ALA A 192 0.51 -22.43 -9.23
N ALA A 193 1.30 -21.71 -8.43
CA ALA A 193 2.09 -22.28 -7.35
C ALA A 193 1.24 -22.74 -6.15
N ASP A 194 1.76 -23.67 -5.36
CA ASP A 194 1.13 -24.11 -4.12
C ASP A 194 1.60 -23.26 -2.93
N TRP A 195 0.69 -22.43 -2.40
CA TRP A 195 0.92 -21.55 -1.26
C TRP A 195 0.50 -22.14 0.10
N ARG A 196 0.15 -23.43 0.13
CA ARG A 196 -0.18 -24.15 1.38
C ARG A 196 1.02 -24.45 2.30
N PRO A 197 2.27 -24.60 1.83
CA PRO A 197 3.41 -24.83 2.72
C PRO A 197 3.51 -23.74 3.81
N PRO A 198 3.84 -24.11 5.07
CA PRO A 198 3.93 -23.16 6.18
C PRO A 198 4.86 -21.97 5.92
N GLU A 199 5.93 -22.19 5.15
CA GLU A 199 6.94 -21.20 4.79
C GLU A 199 6.40 -20.10 3.87
N LEU A 200 5.30 -20.38 3.14
CA LEU A 200 4.66 -19.45 2.19
C LEU A 200 3.31 -18.93 2.69
N TRP A 201 2.77 -19.50 3.77
CA TRP A 201 1.40 -19.24 4.21
C TRP A 201 1.14 -17.77 4.58
N ARG A 202 2.16 -17.08 5.10
CA ARG A 202 2.08 -15.65 5.43
C ARG A 202 2.11 -14.77 4.18
N ASP A 203 2.70 -15.25 3.10
CA ASP A 203 2.95 -14.51 1.87
C ASP A 203 1.93 -14.78 0.76
N ARG A 204 0.88 -15.55 1.03
CA ARG A 204 -0.24 -15.76 0.07
C ARG A 204 -0.93 -14.48 -0.41
N LEU A 205 -0.65 -13.33 0.20
CA LEU A 205 -1.06 -12.02 -0.33
C LEU A 205 -0.48 -11.75 -1.72
N GLN A 206 0.65 -12.37 -2.09
CA GLN A 206 1.20 -12.26 -3.44
C GLN A 206 0.25 -12.82 -4.50
N VAL A 207 -0.57 -13.82 -4.16
CA VAL A 207 -1.61 -14.35 -5.06
C VAL A 207 -2.68 -13.30 -5.35
N ASP A 208 -3.10 -12.58 -4.32
CA ASP A 208 -4.11 -11.52 -4.41
C ASP A 208 -3.64 -10.36 -5.30
N TRP A 209 -2.38 -9.96 -5.13
CA TRP A 209 -1.75 -8.95 -5.99
C TRP A 209 -1.55 -9.44 -7.43
N ALA A 210 -1.00 -10.64 -7.63
CA ALA A 210 -0.77 -11.17 -8.96
C ALA A 210 -2.08 -11.27 -9.77
N ALA A 211 -3.16 -11.76 -9.15
CA ALA A 211 -4.48 -11.79 -9.75
C ALA A 211 -4.96 -10.38 -10.13
N THR A 212 -4.80 -9.40 -9.23
CA THR A 212 -5.20 -8.00 -9.47
C THR A 212 -4.47 -7.40 -10.67
N LEU A 213 -3.15 -7.55 -10.75
CA LEU A 213 -2.34 -6.99 -11.84
C LEU A 213 -2.64 -7.66 -13.20
N LEU A 214 -2.91 -8.97 -13.20
CA LEU A 214 -3.33 -9.70 -14.39
C LEU A 214 -4.74 -9.28 -14.86
N LEU A 215 -5.67 -9.03 -13.94
CA LEU A 215 -7.00 -8.49 -14.26
C LEU A 215 -6.92 -7.09 -14.87
N GLU A 216 -6.09 -6.21 -14.29
CA GLU A 216 -5.83 -4.88 -14.86
C GLU A 216 -5.26 -4.97 -16.28
N ARG A 217 -4.31 -5.89 -16.50
CA ARG A 217 -3.75 -6.14 -17.84
C ARG A 217 -4.82 -6.61 -18.81
N ALA A 218 -5.63 -7.60 -18.44
CA ALA A 218 -6.71 -8.12 -19.28
C ALA A 218 -7.72 -7.01 -19.63
N HIS A 219 -8.04 -6.13 -18.68
CA HIS A 219 -8.89 -4.98 -18.93
C HIS A 219 -8.28 -4.00 -19.94
N ARG A 220 -7.01 -3.60 -19.77
CA ARG A 220 -6.34 -2.68 -20.72
C ARG A 220 -6.24 -3.28 -22.12
N ALA A 221 -6.07 -4.60 -22.22
CA ALA A 221 -6.06 -5.33 -23.48
C ALA A 221 -7.47 -5.55 -24.06
N GLN A 222 -8.53 -5.13 -23.36
CA GLN A 222 -9.94 -5.39 -23.70
C GLN A 222 -10.26 -6.89 -23.88
N ASP A 223 -9.51 -7.76 -23.20
CA ASP A 223 -9.69 -9.20 -23.24
C ASP A 223 -10.68 -9.65 -22.16
N THR A 224 -11.96 -9.65 -22.52
CA THR A 224 -13.03 -10.06 -21.61
C THR A 224 -12.89 -11.52 -21.19
N ALA A 225 -12.51 -12.43 -22.10
CA ALA A 225 -12.41 -13.85 -21.78
C ALA A 225 -11.30 -14.12 -20.75
N ALA A 226 -10.13 -13.51 -20.93
CA ALA A 226 -9.04 -13.60 -19.95
C ALA A 226 -9.44 -13.00 -18.60
N PHE A 227 -10.13 -11.85 -18.60
CA PHE A 227 -10.61 -11.23 -17.36
C PHE A 227 -11.55 -12.16 -16.58
N GLU A 228 -12.54 -12.76 -17.25
CA GLU A 228 -13.49 -13.70 -16.63
C GLU A 228 -12.82 -14.94 -16.05
N ALA A 229 -11.85 -15.51 -16.79
CA ALA A 229 -11.10 -16.67 -16.36
C ALA A 229 -10.24 -16.36 -15.12
N LEU A 230 -9.50 -15.24 -15.15
CA LEU A 230 -8.68 -14.78 -14.04
C LEU A 230 -9.50 -14.48 -12.79
N TRP A 231 -10.65 -13.81 -12.95
CA TRP A 231 -11.54 -13.51 -11.82
C TRP A 231 -12.03 -14.79 -11.14
N THR A 232 -12.48 -15.76 -11.94
CA THR A 232 -12.95 -17.07 -11.46
C THR A 232 -11.83 -17.83 -10.74
N GLN A 233 -10.63 -17.86 -11.33
CA GLN A 233 -9.45 -18.48 -10.72
C GLN A 233 -9.10 -17.83 -9.39
N ALA A 234 -9.04 -16.49 -9.33
CA ALA A 234 -8.74 -15.75 -8.11
C ALA A 234 -9.76 -16.02 -6.99
N GLN A 235 -11.05 -16.09 -7.32
CA GLN A 235 -12.09 -16.48 -6.36
C GLN A 235 -11.91 -17.93 -5.87
N ALA A 236 -11.53 -18.86 -6.74
CA ALA A 236 -11.27 -20.26 -6.37
C ALA A 236 -10.07 -20.38 -5.43
N LEU A 237 -8.96 -19.70 -5.74
CA LEU A 237 -7.78 -19.63 -4.88
C LEU A 237 -8.10 -19.00 -3.52
N GLY A 238 -8.89 -17.92 -3.51
CA GLY A 238 -9.34 -17.30 -2.26
C GLY A 238 -10.16 -18.26 -1.38
N ARG A 239 -11.01 -19.11 -1.97
CA ARG A 239 -11.71 -20.17 -1.23
C ARG A 239 -10.73 -21.24 -0.72
N GLN A 240 -9.82 -21.71 -1.57
CA GLN A 240 -8.81 -22.72 -1.22
C GLN A 240 -7.95 -22.28 -0.04
N TYR A 241 -7.56 -21.00 0.01
CA TYR A 241 -6.72 -20.45 1.07
C TYR A 241 -7.52 -19.86 2.23
N GLN A 242 -8.84 -20.03 2.25
CA GLN A 242 -9.75 -19.48 3.28
C GLN A 242 -9.59 -17.96 3.47
N ARG A 243 -9.28 -17.26 2.37
CA ARG A 243 -9.13 -15.81 2.28
C ARG A 243 -9.84 -15.33 1.02
N PRO A 244 -11.13 -15.01 1.11
CA PRO A 244 -11.92 -14.70 -0.07
C PRO A 244 -11.36 -13.51 -0.86
N PHE A 245 -11.19 -13.68 -2.16
CA PHE A 245 -10.69 -12.64 -3.07
C PHE A 245 -11.72 -11.51 -3.29
N PRO A 246 -11.26 -10.25 -3.45
CA PRO A 246 -9.94 -9.75 -3.06
C PRO A 246 -9.82 -9.59 -1.54
N PHE A 247 -8.65 -9.96 -0.99
CA PHE A 247 -8.42 -9.97 0.46
C PHE A 247 -7.69 -8.73 0.97
N SER A 248 -6.64 -8.29 0.27
CA SER A 248 -5.88 -7.10 0.66
C SER A 248 -6.72 -5.84 0.43
N TRP A 249 -6.65 -4.88 1.35
CA TRP A 249 -7.40 -3.62 1.19
C TRP A 249 -6.87 -2.81 -0.01
N LEU A 250 -5.56 -2.85 -0.27
CA LEU A 250 -4.94 -2.19 -1.43
C LEU A 250 -5.46 -2.76 -2.75
N THR A 251 -5.59 -4.08 -2.84
CA THR A 251 -6.14 -4.73 -4.04
C THR A 251 -7.64 -4.49 -4.17
N GLN A 252 -8.38 -4.46 -3.04
CA GLN A 252 -9.80 -4.11 -3.02
C GLN A 252 -10.06 -2.72 -3.63
N GLU A 253 -9.31 -1.68 -3.24
CA GLU A 253 -9.48 -0.33 -3.78
C GLU A 253 -9.17 -0.24 -5.27
N ARG A 254 -8.09 -0.90 -5.70
CA ARG A 254 -7.71 -0.98 -7.12
C ARG A 254 -8.78 -1.68 -7.95
N LEU A 255 -9.26 -2.83 -7.48
CA LEU A 255 -10.30 -3.59 -8.16
C LEU A 255 -11.64 -2.87 -8.17
N LEU A 256 -12.01 -2.16 -7.10
CA LEU A 256 -13.22 -1.34 -7.09
C LEU A 256 -13.18 -0.31 -8.22
N THR A 257 -12.05 0.39 -8.36
CA THR A 257 -11.85 1.37 -9.44
C THR A 257 -11.94 0.70 -10.82
N LEU A 258 -11.21 -0.41 -11.00
CA LEU A 258 -11.22 -1.19 -12.25
C LEU A 258 -12.62 -1.67 -12.66
N LEU A 259 -13.42 -2.14 -11.69
CA LEU A 259 -14.76 -2.68 -11.95
C LEU A 259 -15.77 -1.59 -12.26
N LEU A 260 -15.65 -0.41 -11.65
CA LEU A 260 -16.44 0.77 -12.01
C LEU A 260 -16.12 1.24 -13.43
N GLU A 261 -14.84 1.30 -13.82
CA GLU A 261 -14.42 1.62 -15.19
C GLU A 261 -14.99 0.61 -16.21
N ARG A 262 -15.02 -0.67 -15.84
CA ARG A 262 -15.62 -1.75 -16.66
C ARG A 262 -17.14 -1.77 -16.67
N GLN A 263 -17.80 -0.94 -15.87
CA GLN A 263 -19.25 -0.98 -15.65
C GLN A 263 -19.73 -2.36 -15.15
N ASP A 264 -18.95 -3.06 -14.31
CA ASP A 264 -19.31 -4.35 -13.72
C ASP A 264 -19.89 -4.15 -12.31
N GLY A 265 -21.19 -3.85 -12.26
CA GLY A 265 -21.90 -3.55 -11.01
C GLY A 265 -21.88 -4.68 -9.99
N PRO A 266 -22.27 -5.92 -10.33
CA PRO A 266 -22.29 -7.04 -9.38
C PRO A 266 -20.93 -7.26 -8.69
N ARG A 267 -19.82 -7.26 -9.43
CA ARG A 267 -18.49 -7.43 -8.84
C ARG A 267 -18.04 -6.20 -8.08
N ALA A 268 -18.29 -5.00 -8.59
CA ALA A 268 -17.97 -3.76 -7.88
C ALA A 268 -18.67 -3.73 -6.51
N ALA A 269 -19.96 -4.11 -6.43
CA ALA A 269 -20.69 -4.19 -5.18
C ALA A 269 -20.15 -5.29 -4.24
N GLN A 270 -19.69 -6.43 -4.79
CA GLN A 270 -19.03 -7.47 -4.00
C GLN A 270 -17.75 -6.93 -3.34
N VAL A 271 -16.90 -6.22 -4.09
CA VAL A 271 -15.67 -5.62 -3.57
C VAL A 271 -15.97 -4.51 -2.57
N ALA A 272 -16.98 -3.68 -2.85
CA ALA A 272 -17.43 -2.62 -1.95
C ALA A 272 -17.86 -3.16 -0.58
N LEU A 273 -18.64 -4.25 -0.55
CA LEU A 273 -19.03 -4.91 0.70
C LEU A 273 -17.81 -5.41 1.50
N ARG A 274 -16.77 -5.91 0.81
CA ARG A 274 -15.53 -6.32 1.47
C ARG A 274 -14.81 -5.16 2.11
N LEU A 275 -14.66 -4.04 1.41
CA LEU A 275 -14.03 -2.82 1.94
C LEU A 275 -14.72 -2.33 3.21
N GLU A 276 -16.05 -2.34 3.22
CA GLU A 276 -16.84 -1.94 4.39
C GLU A 276 -16.67 -2.92 5.56
N SER A 277 -16.45 -4.20 5.29
CA SER A 277 -16.22 -5.20 6.33
C SER A 277 -14.79 -5.23 6.86
N SER A 278 -13.82 -4.74 6.07
CA SER A 278 -12.39 -4.81 6.39
C SER A 278 -11.86 -3.53 7.05
N ARG A 279 -12.58 -2.41 6.94
CA ARG A 279 -12.12 -1.10 7.44
C ARG A 279 -13.08 -0.53 8.47
N GLU A 280 -12.49 -0.02 9.55
CA GLU A 280 -13.22 0.76 10.54
C GLU A 280 -13.65 2.14 9.98
N TYR A 281 -12.80 2.72 9.13
CA TYR A 281 -13.05 4.00 8.48
C TYR A 281 -12.81 3.93 6.96
N LEU A 282 -13.74 4.51 6.20
CA LEU A 282 -13.63 4.67 4.75
C LEU A 282 -13.41 6.16 4.42
N PRO A 283 -12.27 6.52 3.79
CA PRO A 283 -12.07 7.87 3.28
C PRO A 283 -13.21 8.30 2.36
N ARG A 284 -13.57 9.59 2.37
CA ARG A 284 -14.72 10.15 1.64
C ARG A 284 -14.71 9.78 0.15
N ALA A 285 -13.54 9.88 -0.49
CA ALA A 285 -13.37 9.51 -1.89
C ALA A 285 -13.66 8.02 -2.14
N LEU A 286 -13.25 7.15 -1.22
CA LEU A 286 -13.52 5.71 -1.30
C LEU A 286 -14.99 5.40 -1.00
N ALA A 287 -15.58 6.06 0.00
CA ALA A 287 -17.00 5.95 0.33
C ALA A 287 -17.89 6.35 -0.87
N ALA A 288 -17.50 7.37 -1.64
CA ALA A 288 -18.18 7.74 -2.88
C ALA A 288 -18.14 6.62 -3.93
N LYS A 289 -16.98 5.99 -4.15
CA LYS A 289 -16.85 4.84 -5.07
C LYS A 289 -17.68 3.63 -4.61
N VAL A 290 -17.71 3.36 -3.30
CA VAL A 290 -18.56 2.30 -2.70
C VAL A 290 -20.05 2.56 -2.97
N ALA A 291 -20.51 3.81 -2.80
CA ALA A 291 -21.88 4.20 -3.10
C ALA A 291 -22.22 4.11 -4.60
N GLU A 292 -21.27 4.47 -5.47
CA GLU A 292 -21.38 4.32 -6.92
C GLU A 292 -21.55 2.86 -7.31
N ALA A 293 -20.70 1.96 -6.79
CA ALA A 293 -20.74 0.53 -7.08
C ALA A 293 -22.10 -0.10 -6.72
N ARG A 294 -22.65 0.26 -5.56
CA ARG A 294 -24.00 -0.17 -5.12
C ARG A 294 -25.10 0.33 -6.05
N THR A 295 -24.96 1.55 -6.54
CA THR A 295 -25.94 2.15 -7.46
C THR A 295 -25.89 1.48 -8.82
N LEU A 296 -24.68 1.21 -9.33
CA LEU A 296 -24.46 0.49 -10.57
C LEU A 296 -25.04 -0.93 -10.51
N ALA A 297 -24.75 -1.68 -9.45
CA ALA A 297 -25.29 -3.03 -9.24
C ALA A 297 -26.83 -3.04 -9.21
N ARG A 298 -27.45 -2.09 -8.52
CA ARG A 298 -28.92 -1.97 -8.47
C ARG A 298 -29.50 -1.74 -9.86
N ARG A 299 -28.93 -0.82 -10.65
CA ARG A 299 -29.38 -0.56 -12.04
C ARG A 299 -29.30 -1.81 -12.92
N GLN A 300 -28.26 -2.62 -12.76
CA GLN A 300 -28.05 -3.84 -13.55
C GLN A 300 -28.86 -5.04 -13.07
N SER A 301 -29.37 -5.00 -11.84
CA SER A 301 -30.26 -6.04 -11.28
C SER A 301 -31.73 -5.89 -11.67
N VAL A 302 -32.13 -4.74 -12.23
CA VAL A 302 -33.51 -4.51 -12.71
C VAL A 302 -33.61 -5.01 -14.16
N PRO A 303 -34.52 -5.96 -14.48
CA PRO A 303 -34.67 -6.44 -15.86
C PRO A 303 -35.15 -5.30 -16.78
N PRO A 304 -34.70 -5.27 -18.06
CA PRO A 304 -35.18 -4.28 -19.01
C PRO A 304 -36.70 -4.39 -19.17
N SER A 305 -37.38 -3.25 -19.07
CA SER A 305 -38.84 -3.10 -19.22
C SER A 305 -39.27 -3.29 -20.66
#